data_AF-A0A2X1PJ18-F1
#
_entry.id   AF-A0A2X1PJ18-F1
#
_cell.length_a   1.000
_cell.length_b   1.000
_cell.length_c   1.000
_cell.angle_alpha   90.00
_cell.angle_beta   90.00
_cell.angle_gamma   90.00
#
_symmetry.space_group_name_H-M   'P 1'
#
loop_
_entity.id
_entity.type
_entity.pdbx_description
1 polymer ?
#
loop_
_entity_poly.entity_id
_entity_poly.type
_entity_poly.pdbx_seq_one_letter_code
_entity_poly.pdbx_strand_id
1 'polypeptide(L)' 'MFDINLTHEQQQKAVEQIQELMAKGISSGEAIQIVAKALREIHKNDKKNSRKLNFL' A
#
# COMPACT_ATOMS: atom_id res chain seq x y z
N MET A 1 14.53 -9.13 2.17
CA MET A 1 13.12 -9.02 1.78
C MET A 1 12.56 -7.82 2.54
N PHE A 2 11.94 -6.83 1.90
CA PHE A 2 11.32 -5.72 2.64
C PHE A 2 10.02 -6.25 3.25
N ASP A 3 10.08 -6.78 4.48
CA ASP A 3 8.90 -7.27 5.19
C ASP A 3 8.11 -6.09 5.74
N ILE A 4 7.36 -5.46 4.83
CA ILE A 4 6.28 -4.56 5.16
C ILE A 4 5.17 -5.45 5.74
N ASN A 5 5.11 -5.58 7.07
CA ASN A 5 4.04 -6.33 7.72
C ASN A 5 2.73 -5.55 7.57
N LEU A 6 2.03 -5.82 6.48
CA LEU A 6 0.69 -5.30 6.20
C LEU A 6 -0.31 -5.92 7.17
N THR A 7 -1.23 -5.11 7.69
CA THR A 7 -2.40 -5.65 8.41
C THR A 7 -3.25 -6.51 7.47
N HIS A 8 -4.06 -7.42 8.01
CA HIS A 8 -4.99 -8.21 7.20
C HIS A 8 -5.90 -7.34 6.31
N GLU A 9 -6.34 -6.20 6.82
CA GLU A 9 -7.12 -5.23 6.06
C GLU A 9 -6.34 -4.62 4.89
N GLN A 10 -5.07 -4.24 5.11
CA GLN A 10 -4.21 -3.71 4.05
C GLN A 10 -3.89 -4.77 2.99
N GLN A 11 -3.73 -6.03 3.39
CA GLN A 11 -3.56 -7.15 2.45
C GLN A 11 -4.82 -7.33 1.60
N GLN A 12 -6.00 -7.34 2.20
CA GLN A 12 -7.26 -7.48 1.48
C GLN A 12 -7.46 -6.34 0.47
N LYS A 13 -7.22 -5.10 0.90
CA LYS A 13 -7.32 -3.92 0.04
C LYS A 13 -6.32 -3.93 -1.12
N ALA A 14 -5.11 -4.45 -0.87
CA ALA A 14 -4.12 -4.63 -1.91
C ALA A 14 -4.57 -5.65 -2.98
N VAL A 15 -5.18 -6.75 -2.56
CA VAL A 15 -5.74 -7.77 -3.47
C VAL A 15 -6.87 -7.18 -4.32
N GLU A 16 -7.81 -6.47 -3.70
CA GLU A 16 -8.92 -5.82 -4.40
C GLU A 16 -8.43 -4.79 -5.43
N GLN A 17 -7.45 -3.95 -5.07
CA GLN A 17 -6.86 -2.99 -6.01
C GLN A 17 -6.18 -3.68 -7.19
N ILE A 18 -5.41 -4.75 -6.96
CA ILE A 18 -4.77 -5.48 -8.06
C ILE A 18 -5.84 -6.04 -9.00
N GLN A 19 -6.91 -6.64 -8.47
CA GLN A 19 -8.02 -7.17 -9.28
C GLN A 19 -8.73 -6.07 -10.07
N GLU A 20 -8.98 -4.91 -9.47
CA GLU A 20 -9.60 -3.78 -10.16
C GLU A 20 -8.72 -3.24 -11.28
N LEU A 21 -7.40 -3.13 -11.06
CA LEU A 21 -6.44 -2.70 -12.08
C LEU A 21 -6.39 -3.71 -13.24
N MET A 22 -6.38 -5.01 -12.94
CA MET A 22 -6.45 -6.05 -13.97
C MET A 22 -7.76 -5.99 -14.76
N ALA A 23 -8.90 -5.73 -14.11
CA ALA A 23 -10.18 -5.57 -14.78
C ALA A 23 -10.20 -4.35 -15.74
N LYS A 24 -9.36 -3.34 -15.46
CA LYS A 24 -9.11 -2.18 -16.35
C LYS A 24 -8.13 -2.47 -17.49
N GLY A 25 -7.62 -3.70 -17.58
CA GLY A 25 -6.66 -4.12 -18.61
C GLY A 25 -5.19 -3.86 -18.26
N ILE A 26 -4.88 -3.50 -17.00
CA ILE A 26 -3.50 -3.31 -16.54
C ILE A 26 -2.85 -4.68 -16.32
N SER A 27 -1.60 -4.82 -16.75
CA SER A 27 -0.85 -6.05 -16.53
C SER A 27 -0.65 -6.33 -15.04
N SER A 28 -0.61 -7.61 -14.66
CA SER A 28 -0.42 -8.02 -13.26
C SER A 28 0.86 -7.44 -12.64
N GLY A 29 1.96 -7.37 -13.39
CA GLY A 29 3.22 -6.78 -12.92
C GLY A 29 3.13 -5.28 -12.64
N GLU A 30 2.46 -4.54 -13.51
CA GLU A 30 2.25 -3.09 -13.34
C GLU A 30 1.26 -2.81 -12.19
N ALA A 31 0.19 -3.59 -12.09
CA ALA A 31 -0.78 -3.49 -11.00
C ALA A 31 -0.10 -3.68 -9.62
N ILE A 32 0.78 -4.68 -9.51
CA ILE A 32 1.57 -4.92 -8.29
C ILE A 32 2.47 -3.72 -7.96
N GLN A 33 3.13 -3.12 -8.96
CA GLN A 33 3.99 -1.95 -8.74
C GLN A 33 3.20 -0.74 -8.24
N ILE A 34 2.01 -0.49 -8.81
CA ILE A 34 1.11 0.59 -8.38
C ILE A 34 0.70 0.39 -6.93
N VAL A 35 0.24 -0.80 -6.57
CA VAL A 35 -0.19 -1.11 -5.19
C VAL A 35 0.98 -1.08 -4.21
N ALA A 36 2.14 -1.62 -4.58
CA ALA A 36 3.34 -1.55 -3.74
C ALA A 36 3.78 -0.09 -3.49
N LYS A 37 3.62 0.81 -4.48
CA LYS A 37 3.89 2.24 -4.29
C LYS A 37 2.90 2.87 -3.31
N ALA A 38 1.60 2.62 -3.47
CA ALA A 38 0.57 3.13 -2.57
C ALA A 38 0.80 2.68 -1.12
N LEU A 39 1.12 1.40 -0.90
CA LEU A 39 1.41 0.85 0.43
C LEU A 39 2.65 1.48 1.09
N ARG A 40 3.68 1.84 0.31
CA ARG A 40 4.85 2.56 0.83
C ARG A 40 4.52 3.99 1.23
N GLU A 41 3.67 4.68 0.48
CA GLU A 41 3.24 6.05 0.77
C GLU A 41 2.40 6.13 2.05
N ILE A 42 1.48 5.17 2.25
CA ILE A 42 0.68 5.05 3.48
C ILE A 42 1.60 4.86 4.70
N HIS A 43 2.50 3.88 4.66
CA HIS A 43 3.44 3.64 5.76
C HIS A 43 4.38 4.82 6.05
N LYS A 44 4.77 5.58 5.02
CA LYS A 44 5.61 6.76 5.20
C LYS A 44 4.84 7.89 5.89
N ASN A 45 3.55 8.06 5.57
CA ASN A 45 2.69 9.05 6.20
C ASN A 45 2.33 8.68 7.64
N ASP A 46 2.08 7.40 7.95
CA ASP A 46 1.82 6.97 9.33
C ASP A 46 3.02 7.26 10.25
N LYS A 47 4.24 6.97 9.78
CA LYS A 47 5.47 7.33 10.49
C LYS A 47 5.67 8.85 10.62
N LYS A 48 5.18 9.66 9.68
CA LYS A 48 5.34 11.12 9.71
C LYS A 48 4.32 11.77 10.65
N ASN A 49 3.09 11.26 10.67
CA ASN A 49 2.01 11.76 11.52
C ASN A 49 2.26 11.40 13.00
N SER A 50 2.72 10.17 13.28
CA SER A 50 3.10 9.75 14.63
C SER A 50 4.24 10.60 15.24
N ARG A 51 5.21 11.05 14.43
CA ARG A 51 6.26 11.98 14.90
C ARG A 51 5.76 13.39 15.17
N LYS A 52 4.72 13.84 14.47
CA LYS A 52 4.18 15.20 14.63
C LYS A 52 3.31 15.32 15.88
N LEU A 53 2.65 14.23 16.29
CA LEU A 53 1.81 14.20 17.48
C LEU A 53 2.61 14.16 18.80
N ASN A 54 3.85 13.64 18.77
CA ASN A 54 4.74 13.60 19.94
C ASN A 54 5.48 14.92 20.23
N PHE A 55 5.25 15.97 19.42
CA PHE A 55 5.92 17.27 19.54
C PHE A 55 4.93 18.43 19.80
N LEU A 56 3.70 18.08 20.20
CA LEU A 56 2.63 18.98 20.68
C LEU A 56 2.31 18.59 22.12
#